data_AF-A0A286XM95-F1
#
_entry.id   AF-A0A286XM95-F1
#
_cell.length_a   1.000
_cell.length_b   1.000
_cell.length_c   1.000
_cell.angle_alpha   90.00
_cell.angle_beta   90.00
_cell.angle_gamma   90.00
#
_symmetry.space_group_name_H-M   'P 1'
#
loop_
_entity.id
_entity.type
_entity.pdbx_description
1 polymer ?
#
loop_
_entity_poly.entity_id
_entity_poly.type
_entity_poly.pdbx_seq_one_letter_code
_entity_poly.pdbx_strand_id
1 'polypeptide(L)'
;MGILSIDLLITLQILPVFFSNCLFLALYDSVILLKHVVLLLSRSKSTRGEWRRMLTSEGLRCVWKSFLLDAYKQVKLGEDAPNSSVVRVSSPEGGHSGGNRVQEKTAEGVQCHLLDFASAERPLVVNFGSLPAFSKLVEEFSSVADFLLVYIDEAHPSDGWAIPGGSSLSFEVKKHRNQEERCAAAHQLLERFSLPPQCQVVADRMDNNANVAYGVAFERVCIVQRQKIAYLGGKGPFCYNLQEVRH
;
A
#
# COMPACT_ATOMS: atom_id res chain seq x y z
N MET A 1 11.91 -25.41 -21.49
CA MET A 1 11.76 -26.08 -20.17
C MET A 1 12.04 -25.16 -18.96
N GLY A 2 12.05 -23.82 -19.10
CA GLY A 2 12.51 -22.90 -18.03
C GLY A 2 11.43 -22.15 -17.24
N ILE A 3 10.31 -21.75 -17.85
CA ILE A 3 9.34 -20.82 -17.21
C ILE A 3 8.32 -21.58 -16.35
N LEU A 4 7.74 -22.66 -16.88
CA LEU A 4 6.84 -23.56 -16.12
C LEU A 4 7.49 -24.15 -14.85
N SER A 5 8.81 -24.35 -14.87
CA SER A 5 9.54 -24.86 -13.70
C SER A 5 9.67 -23.81 -12.60
N ILE A 6 9.82 -22.54 -12.97
CA ILE A 6 9.95 -21.43 -12.02
C ILE A 6 8.57 -21.11 -11.42
N ASP A 7 7.54 -21.04 -12.25
CA ASP A 7 6.17 -20.80 -11.78
C ASP A 7 5.69 -21.90 -10.82
N LEU A 8 6.02 -23.17 -11.12
CA LEU A 8 5.73 -24.29 -10.24
C LEU A 8 6.49 -24.18 -8.91
N LEU A 9 7.78 -23.82 -8.94
CA LEU A 9 8.59 -23.66 -7.73
C LEU A 9 8.06 -22.52 -6.85
N ILE A 10 7.76 -21.37 -7.45
CA ILE A 10 7.15 -20.23 -6.76
C ILE A 10 5.82 -20.64 -6.14
N THR A 11 4.98 -21.35 -6.90
CA THR A 11 3.69 -21.85 -6.40
C THR A 11 3.89 -22.77 -5.20
N LEU A 12 4.82 -23.72 -5.27
CA LEU A 12 5.13 -24.65 -4.17
C LEU A 12 5.66 -23.93 -2.91
N GLN A 13 6.37 -22.81 -3.07
CA GLN A 13 6.84 -21.99 -1.95
C GLN A 13 5.72 -21.16 -1.31
N ILE A 14 4.80 -20.64 -2.13
CA ILE A 14 3.68 -19.81 -1.66
C ILE A 14 2.60 -20.66 -0.98
N LEU A 15 2.35 -21.86 -1.50
CA LEU A 15 1.19 -22.69 -1.15
C LEU A 15 1.04 -22.95 0.36
N PRO A 16 2.09 -23.30 1.13
CA PRO A 16 1.95 -23.54 2.57
C PRO A 16 1.53 -22.29 3.35
N VAL A 17 2.13 -21.15 3.03
CA VAL A 17 1.84 -19.87 3.70
C VAL A 17 0.44 -19.38 3.32
N PHE A 18 0.04 -19.58 2.06
CA PHE A 18 -1.31 -19.30 1.60
C PHE A 18 -2.36 -20.11 2.39
N PHE A 19 -2.20 -21.43 2.49
CA PHE A 19 -3.13 -22.26 3.25
C PHE A 19 -3.18 -21.92 4.73
N SER A 20 -2.04 -21.55 5.33
CA SER A 20 -2.02 -21.05 6.71
C SER A 20 -2.84 -19.78 6.89
N ASN A 21 -2.79 -18.85 5.93
CA ASN A 21 -3.63 -17.64 5.96
C ASN A 21 -5.12 -18.00 5.80
N CYS A 22 -5.45 -18.93 4.90
CA CYS A 22 -6.82 -19.43 4.73
C CYS A 22 -7.37 -20.04 6.03
N LEU A 23 -6.55 -20.85 6.72
CA LEU A 23 -6.92 -21.44 8.01
C LEU A 23 -7.15 -20.37 9.07
N PHE A 24 -6.29 -19.34 9.13
CA PHE A 24 -6.47 -18.22 10.04
C PHE A 24 -7.80 -17.48 9.80
N LEU A 25 -8.14 -17.19 8.53
CA LEU A 25 -9.42 -16.58 8.18
C LEU A 25 -10.61 -17.47 8.57
N ALA A 26 -10.51 -18.78 8.35
CA ALA A 26 -11.54 -19.74 8.76
C ALA A 26 -11.76 -19.77 10.27
N LEU A 27 -10.66 -19.76 11.05
CA LEU A 27 -10.72 -19.71 12.51
C LEU A 27 -11.31 -18.38 13.00
N TYR A 28 -10.90 -17.26 12.41
CA TYR A 28 -11.47 -15.95 12.72
C TYR A 28 -12.98 -15.94 12.52
N ASP A 29 -13.46 -16.34 11.34
CA ASP A 29 -14.89 -16.41 11.05
C ASP A 29 -15.63 -17.33 12.03
N SER A 30 -15.03 -18.47 12.39
CA SER A 30 -15.59 -19.42 13.36
C SER A 30 -15.73 -18.80 14.76
N VAL A 31 -14.71 -18.09 15.24
CA VAL A 31 -14.72 -17.40 16.53
C VAL A 31 -15.76 -16.28 16.56
N ILE A 32 -15.85 -15.48 15.49
CA ILE A 32 -16.84 -14.41 15.41
C ILE A 32 -18.26 -14.99 15.36
N LEU A 33 -18.50 -16.05 14.56
CA LEU A 33 -19.78 -16.75 14.55
C LEU A 33 -20.15 -17.29 15.94
N LEU A 34 -19.20 -17.91 16.64
CA LEU A 34 -19.42 -18.39 18.01
C LEU A 34 -19.78 -17.24 18.96
N LYS A 35 -19.09 -16.10 18.88
CA LYS A 35 -19.40 -14.89 19.65
C LYS A 35 -20.83 -14.41 19.39
N HIS A 36 -21.27 -14.41 18.14
CA HIS A 36 -22.65 -14.04 17.78
C HIS A 36 -23.68 -15.03 18.33
N VAL A 37 -23.42 -16.34 18.25
CA VAL A 37 -24.29 -17.37 18.82
C VAL A 37 -24.42 -17.19 20.34
N VAL A 38 -23.32 -16.95 21.04
CA VAL A 38 -23.32 -16.68 22.49
C VAL A 38 -24.11 -15.41 22.83
N LEU A 39 -23.94 -14.32 22.07
CA LEU A 39 -24.69 -13.07 22.26
C LEU A 39 -26.20 -13.26 22.03
N LEU A 40 -26.59 -14.02 21.00
CA LEU A 40 -27.98 -14.35 20.72
C LEU A 40 -28.61 -15.17 21.85
N LEU A 41 -27.91 -16.18 22.35
CA LEU A 41 -28.36 -17.01 23.47
C LEU A 41 -28.47 -16.21 24.77
N SER A 42 -27.64 -15.18 24.96
CA SER A 42 -27.61 -14.34 26.16
C SER A 42 -28.72 -13.27 26.21
N ARG A 43 -29.64 -13.22 25.23
CA ARG A 43 -30.77 -12.24 25.10
C ARG A 43 -30.37 -10.77 25.28
N SER A 44 -29.11 -10.43 25.03
CA SER A 44 -28.63 -9.05 25.11
C SER A 44 -29.06 -8.29 23.84
N LYS A 45 -29.90 -7.27 23.99
CA LYS A 45 -30.19 -6.28 22.94
C LYS A 45 -28.98 -5.36 22.77
N SER A 46 -27.85 -5.88 22.32
CA SER A 46 -26.71 -5.03 21.90
C SER A 46 -26.58 -5.09 20.39
N THR A 47 -26.34 -3.91 19.82
CA THR A 47 -26.20 -3.58 18.40
C THR A 47 -25.82 -4.76 17.51
N ARG A 48 -26.74 -5.07 16.59
CA ARG A 48 -26.57 -6.06 15.52
C ARG A 48 -25.59 -5.49 14.49
N GLY A 49 -24.30 -5.41 14.87
CA GLY A 49 -23.23 -5.04 13.95
C GLY A 49 -23.28 -5.99 12.75
N GLU A 50 -23.22 -5.43 11.55
CA GLU A 50 -23.27 -6.20 10.31
C GLU A 50 -22.00 -7.06 10.22
N TRP A 51 -22.14 -8.36 10.47
CA TRP A 51 -21.03 -9.30 10.32
C TRP A 51 -20.83 -9.61 8.84
N ARG A 52 -19.60 -9.40 8.35
CA ARG A 52 -19.16 -9.92 7.06
C ARG A 52 -18.15 -11.05 7.28
N ARG A 53 -18.30 -12.12 6.52
CA ARG A 53 -17.34 -13.23 6.48
C ARG A 53 -16.03 -12.74 5.87
N MET A 54 -14.90 -13.08 6.48
CA MET A 54 -13.56 -12.76 5.93
C MET A 54 -13.10 -13.81 4.93
N LEU A 55 -13.37 -15.09 5.16
CA LEU A 55 -13.07 -16.17 4.22
C LEU A 55 -14.07 -16.16 3.06
N THR A 56 -13.77 -15.34 2.05
CA THR A 56 -14.51 -15.25 0.78
C THR A 56 -13.59 -15.56 -0.39
N SER A 57 -14.16 -15.84 -1.55
CA SER A 57 -13.39 -16.02 -2.79
C SER A 57 -12.57 -14.77 -3.16
N GLU A 58 -13.10 -13.58 -2.85
CA GLU A 58 -12.41 -12.31 -3.04
C GLU A 58 -11.23 -12.15 -2.09
N GLY A 59 -11.41 -12.50 -0.80
CA GLY A 59 -10.33 -12.50 0.18
C GLY A 59 -9.22 -13.49 -0.18
N LEU A 60 -9.58 -14.71 -0.58
CA LEU A 60 -8.61 -15.69 -1.06
C LEU A 60 -7.83 -15.19 -2.28
N ARG A 61 -8.51 -14.57 -3.24
CA ARG A 61 -7.86 -13.97 -4.42
C ARG A 61 -6.92 -12.82 -4.02
N CYS A 62 -7.33 -11.98 -3.07
CA CYS A 62 -6.51 -10.90 -2.54
C CYS A 62 -5.23 -11.43 -1.88
N VAL A 63 -5.37 -12.39 -0.98
CA VAL A 63 -4.24 -13.05 -0.29
C VAL A 63 -3.30 -13.70 -1.31
N TRP A 64 -3.83 -14.46 -2.28
CA TRP A 64 -3.02 -15.08 -3.33
C TRP A 64 -2.28 -14.05 -4.19
N LYS A 65 -2.98 -13.01 -4.66
CA LYS A 65 -2.39 -11.90 -5.43
C LYS A 65 -1.26 -11.24 -4.65
N SER A 66 -1.41 -11.09 -3.33
CA SER A 66 -0.38 -10.50 -2.50
C SER A 66 0.93 -11.30 -2.50
N PHE A 67 0.86 -12.64 -2.48
CA PHE A 67 2.04 -13.49 -2.56
C PHE A 67 2.66 -13.48 -3.95
N LEU A 68 1.84 -13.48 -5.00
CA LEU A 68 2.37 -13.36 -6.37
C LEU A 68 3.09 -12.04 -6.59
N LEU A 69 2.52 -10.91 -6.15
CA LEU A 69 3.18 -9.60 -6.26
C LEU A 69 4.54 -9.60 -5.57
N ASP A 70 4.64 -10.21 -4.39
CA ASP A 70 5.92 -10.27 -3.68
C ASP A 70 6.93 -11.24 -4.33
N ALA A 71 6.47 -12.35 -4.88
CA ALA A 71 7.34 -13.33 -5.52
C ALA A 71 7.91 -12.84 -6.86
N TYR A 72 7.11 -12.08 -7.63
CA TYR A 72 7.49 -11.56 -8.96
C TYR A 72 7.96 -10.10 -8.93
N LYS A 73 8.21 -9.53 -7.74
CA LYS A 73 8.70 -8.15 -7.63
C LYS A 73 10.01 -7.96 -8.39
N GLN A 74 10.14 -6.82 -9.06
CA GLN A 74 11.34 -6.47 -9.81
C GLN A 74 12.42 -5.92 -8.89
N VAL A 75 12.00 -5.22 -7.84
CA VAL A 75 12.89 -4.61 -6.84
C VAL A 75 13.69 -5.66 -6.06
N LYS A 76 14.99 -5.42 -5.90
CA LYS A 76 15.91 -6.28 -5.14
C LYS A 76 16.87 -5.40 -4.34
N LEU A 77 17.23 -5.86 -3.14
CA LEU A 77 18.20 -5.17 -2.28
C LEU A 77 19.55 -5.06 -3.00
N GLY A 78 20.16 -3.87 -2.99
CA GLY A 78 21.45 -3.58 -3.61
C GLY A 78 21.43 -3.32 -5.12
N GLU A 79 20.32 -3.61 -5.80
CA GLU A 79 20.12 -3.38 -7.23
C GLU A 79 19.54 -1.99 -7.50
N ASP A 80 19.48 -1.62 -8.78
CA ASP A 80 18.86 -0.38 -9.22
C ASP A 80 17.36 -0.35 -8.89
N ALA A 81 16.90 0.78 -8.38
CA ALA A 81 15.52 1.00 -8.00
C ALA A 81 14.62 1.13 -9.25
N PRO A 82 13.51 0.39 -9.36
CA PRO A 82 12.59 0.55 -10.48
C PRO A 82 12.03 1.98 -10.56
N ASN A 83 12.16 2.61 -11.72
CA ASN A 83 11.73 4.01 -11.92
C ASN A 83 10.27 4.12 -12.41
N SER A 84 9.36 3.59 -11.61
CA SER A 84 7.92 3.53 -11.89
C SER A 84 7.30 4.90 -12.17
N SER A 85 6.33 4.93 -13.08
CA SER A 85 5.56 6.13 -13.43
C SER A 85 4.45 6.36 -12.41
N VAL A 86 4.35 7.59 -11.92
CA VAL A 86 3.41 8.03 -10.88
C VAL A 86 2.81 9.39 -11.24
N VAL A 87 1.72 9.77 -10.57
CA VAL A 87 1.01 11.04 -10.77
C VAL A 87 1.12 11.90 -9.53
N ARG A 88 1.51 13.18 -9.69
CA ARG A 88 1.55 14.10 -8.55
C ARG A 88 0.15 14.42 -8.05
N VAL A 89 -0.01 14.36 -6.73
CA VAL A 89 -1.24 14.79 -6.04
C VAL A 89 -1.00 16.21 -5.56
N SER A 90 -1.52 17.21 -6.27
CA SER A 90 -1.35 18.62 -5.89
C SER A 90 -2.13 18.94 -4.61
N SER A 91 -1.53 19.71 -3.70
CA SER A 91 -2.29 20.47 -2.70
C SER A 91 -2.75 21.79 -3.33
N PRO A 92 -4.02 22.23 -3.17
CA PRO A 92 -4.53 23.43 -3.83
C PRO A 92 -3.86 24.74 -3.37
N GLU A 93 -3.07 24.73 -2.30
CA GLU A 93 -2.38 25.90 -1.77
C GLU A 93 -0.85 25.72 -1.84
N GLY A 94 -0.22 26.24 -2.90
CA GLY A 94 1.23 26.23 -3.03
C GLY A 94 1.74 26.50 -4.44
N GLY A 95 1.75 27.76 -4.85
CA GLY A 95 2.42 28.20 -6.06
C GLY A 95 3.95 28.14 -5.98
N HIS A 96 4.57 28.10 -7.17
CA HIS A 96 5.97 28.37 -7.50
C HIS A 96 7.03 27.30 -7.15
N SER A 97 7.42 26.55 -8.18
CA SER A 97 8.80 26.24 -8.58
C SER A 97 8.71 25.67 -10.01
N GLY A 98 9.23 26.29 -11.07
CA GLY A 98 10.62 26.70 -11.21
C GLY A 98 11.46 25.56 -11.79
N GLY A 99 11.11 25.07 -12.99
CA GLY A 99 11.87 24.03 -13.67
C GLY A 99 11.36 23.75 -15.08
N ASN A 100 12.14 24.15 -16.08
CA ASN A 100 11.93 23.82 -17.50
C ASN A 100 12.04 22.30 -17.71
N ARG A 101 10.93 21.57 -17.57
CA ARG A 101 10.71 20.29 -18.26
C ARG A 101 9.32 20.32 -18.86
N VAL A 102 9.21 19.88 -20.10
CA VAL A 102 7.94 19.70 -20.81
C VAL A 102 7.14 18.66 -20.03
N GLN A 103 6.37 19.10 -19.04
CA GLN A 103 5.42 18.27 -18.30
C GLN A 103 4.13 18.27 -19.11
N GLU A 104 3.83 17.12 -19.73
CA GLU A 104 2.53 16.89 -20.34
C GLU A 104 1.45 16.91 -19.24
N LYS A 105 0.77 18.04 -19.14
CA LYS A 105 -0.44 18.16 -18.31
C LYS A 105 -1.56 17.43 -19.03
N THR A 106 -1.67 16.13 -18.79
CA THR A 106 -2.82 15.32 -19.23
C THR A 106 -4.02 15.57 -18.31
N ALA A 107 -5.22 15.22 -18.77
CA ALA A 107 -6.46 15.35 -17.98
C ALA A 107 -6.39 14.58 -16.63
N GLU A 108 -5.47 13.62 -16.53
CA GLU A 108 -5.27 12.70 -15.41
C GLU A 108 -4.27 13.19 -14.34
N GLY A 109 -3.67 14.38 -14.51
CA GLY A 109 -2.69 14.95 -13.58
C GLY A 109 -1.27 15.08 -14.18
N VAL A 110 -0.32 15.58 -13.38
CA VAL A 110 1.08 15.73 -13.82
C VAL A 110 1.82 14.41 -13.60
N GLN A 111 2.09 13.70 -14.70
CA GLN A 111 2.87 12.47 -14.67
C GLN A 111 4.34 12.78 -14.38
N CYS A 112 4.95 11.93 -13.56
CA CYS A 112 6.37 11.96 -13.21
C CYS A 112 6.84 10.54 -12.88
N HIS A 113 8.10 10.41 -12.46
CA HIS A 113 8.67 9.13 -12.06
C HIS A 113 9.09 9.14 -10.59
N LEU A 114 9.10 7.96 -9.98
CA LEU A 114 9.46 7.78 -8.57
C LEU A 114 10.88 8.29 -8.26
N LEU A 115 11.84 8.08 -9.16
CA LEU A 115 13.21 8.56 -8.96
C LEU A 115 13.40 10.05 -9.28
N ASP A 116 12.39 10.76 -9.79
CA ASP A 116 12.46 12.23 -9.91
C ASP A 116 12.54 12.92 -8.53
N PHE A 117 12.18 12.21 -7.46
CA PHE A 117 12.25 12.66 -6.08
C PHE A 117 13.52 12.21 -5.36
N ALA A 118 14.38 11.40 -6.00
CA ALA A 118 15.59 10.89 -5.38
C ALA A 118 16.75 11.88 -5.50
N SER A 119 17.52 12.03 -4.44
CA SER A 119 18.77 12.80 -4.41
C SER A 119 19.99 11.87 -4.35
N ALA A 120 21.14 12.35 -4.81
CA ALA A 120 22.40 11.62 -4.68
C ALA A 120 22.96 11.68 -3.25
N GLU A 121 22.71 12.78 -2.56
CA GLU A 121 23.28 13.09 -1.24
C GLU A 121 22.40 12.59 -0.10
N ARG A 122 21.08 12.50 -0.33
CA ARG A 122 20.10 12.14 0.68
C ARG A 122 19.33 10.88 0.28
N PRO A 123 19.13 9.93 1.20
CA PRO A 123 18.28 8.78 0.94
C PRO A 123 16.82 9.22 0.78
N LEU A 124 16.13 8.61 -0.17
CA LEU A 124 14.70 8.75 -0.38
C LEU A 124 13.98 7.57 0.29
N VAL A 125 13.19 7.86 1.33
CA VAL A 125 12.31 6.87 1.97
C VAL A 125 10.98 6.87 1.23
N VAL A 126 10.67 5.75 0.59
CA VAL A 126 9.43 5.56 -0.18
C VAL A 126 8.51 4.65 0.61
N ASN A 127 7.35 5.19 1.00
CA ASN A 127 6.30 4.43 1.66
C ASN A 127 5.12 4.24 0.71
N PHE A 128 4.74 2.99 0.49
CA PHE A 128 3.56 2.63 -0.27
C PHE A 128 2.44 2.29 0.73
N GLY A 129 1.30 2.96 0.65
CA GLY A 129 0.15 2.68 1.51
C GLY A 129 0.04 3.55 2.78
N SER A 130 -0.09 2.94 3.95
CA SER A 130 -0.61 3.57 5.17
C SER A 130 0.20 4.77 5.70
N LEU A 131 -0.52 5.81 6.17
CA LEU A 131 0.04 7.09 6.64
C LEU A 131 0.41 7.21 8.12
N PRO A 132 -0.38 6.75 9.10
CA PRO A 132 -0.28 7.29 10.46
C PRO A 132 1.05 7.00 11.16
N ALA A 133 1.71 5.90 10.82
CA ALA A 133 3.03 5.57 11.33
C ALA A 133 4.15 6.30 10.57
N PHE A 134 3.92 6.64 9.30
CA PHE A 134 4.88 7.28 8.43
C PHE A 134 5.07 8.76 8.74
N SER A 135 4.02 9.49 9.14
CA SER A 135 4.11 10.92 9.48
C SER A 135 5.14 11.20 10.58
N LYS A 136 5.16 10.39 11.64
CA LYS A 136 6.15 10.50 12.73
C LYS A 136 7.58 10.29 12.25
N LEU A 137 7.78 9.36 11.31
CA LEU A 137 9.09 9.08 10.73
C LEU A 137 9.58 10.29 9.91
N VAL A 138 8.69 10.90 9.14
CA VAL A 138 8.99 12.12 8.37
C VAL A 138 9.40 13.24 9.32
N GLU A 139 8.64 13.50 10.38
CA GLU A 139 8.97 14.55 11.35
C GLU A 139 10.36 14.36 11.97
N GLU A 140 10.69 13.13 12.36
CA GLU A 140 11.93 12.79 13.05
C GLU A 140 13.17 12.85 12.12
N PHE A 141 13.04 12.43 10.86
CA PHE A 141 14.17 12.23 9.95
C PHE A 141 14.19 13.16 8.73
N SER A 142 13.28 14.13 8.65
CA SER A 142 13.21 15.13 7.56
C SER A 142 14.48 15.96 7.35
N SER A 143 15.37 16.02 8.34
CA SER A 143 16.67 16.69 8.25
C SER A 143 17.72 15.90 7.47
N VAL A 144 17.60 14.56 7.43
CA VAL A 144 18.61 13.66 6.84
C VAL A 144 18.12 12.90 5.62
N ALA A 145 16.82 12.71 5.47
CA ALA A 145 16.21 11.97 4.36
C ALA A 145 15.09 12.76 3.68
N ASP A 146 14.84 12.42 2.42
CA ASP A 146 13.66 12.86 1.67
C ASP A 146 12.57 11.79 1.77
N PHE A 147 11.29 12.20 1.76
CA PHE A 147 10.16 11.31 1.99
C PHE A 147 9.15 11.39 0.85
N LEU A 148 8.78 10.22 0.34
CA LEU A 148 7.76 10.05 -0.69
C LEU A 148 6.73 9.04 -0.24
N LEU A 149 5.47 9.46 -0.24
CA LEU A 149 4.35 8.55 -0.14
C LEU A 149 3.79 8.25 -1.53
N VAL A 150 3.70 6.96 -1.84
CA VAL A 150 3.00 6.48 -3.03
C VAL A 150 1.63 5.93 -2.59
N TYR A 151 0.57 6.61 -2.99
CA TYR A 151 -0.79 6.14 -2.86
C TYR A 151 -1.07 5.05 -3.89
N ILE A 152 -1.60 3.92 -3.46
CA ILE A 152 -1.73 2.71 -4.29
C ILE A 152 -3.19 2.25 -4.35
N ASP A 153 -3.46 1.15 -5.06
CA ASP A 153 -4.80 0.56 -5.08
C ASP A 153 -5.26 0.13 -3.67
N GLU A 154 -6.54 0.31 -3.37
CA GLU A 154 -7.09 -0.01 -2.06
C GLU A 154 -6.98 -1.51 -1.77
N ALA A 155 -6.36 -1.85 -0.65
CA ALA A 155 -6.34 -3.22 -0.17
C ALA A 155 -7.73 -3.72 0.24
N HIS A 156 -8.57 -2.82 0.77
CA HIS A 156 -9.89 -3.12 1.32
C HIS A 156 -10.92 -2.09 0.87
N PRO A 157 -11.28 -2.06 -0.44
CA PRO A 157 -12.27 -1.11 -0.93
C PRO A 157 -13.65 -1.40 -0.32
N SER A 158 -14.42 -0.35 -0.05
CA SER A 158 -15.76 -0.43 0.57
C SER A 158 -16.77 -1.21 -0.29
N ASP A 159 -16.57 -1.24 -1.60
CA ASP A 159 -17.35 -2.02 -2.57
C ASP A 159 -16.75 -3.40 -2.90
N GLY A 160 -15.76 -3.87 -2.11
CA GLY A 160 -15.14 -5.19 -2.26
C GLY A 160 -14.91 -5.92 -0.93
N TRP A 161 -13.73 -6.53 -0.78
CA TRP A 161 -13.35 -7.27 0.43
C TRP A 161 -12.92 -6.33 1.57
N ALA A 162 -13.92 -5.69 2.19
CA ALA A 162 -13.75 -4.79 3.31
C ALA A 162 -13.67 -5.53 4.66
N ILE A 163 -12.90 -4.98 5.61
CA ILE A 163 -12.82 -5.49 6.98
C ILE A 163 -14.04 -4.96 7.78
N PRO A 164 -15.06 -5.78 8.11
CA PRO A 164 -16.18 -5.37 8.98
C PRO A 164 -15.70 -4.92 10.35
N GLY A 165 -16.23 -3.78 10.81
CA GLY A 165 -15.90 -3.22 12.12
C GLY A 165 -14.59 -2.43 12.16
N GLY A 166 -14.02 -2.06 11.00
CA GLY A 166 -13.10 -0.93 10.93
C GLY A 166 -13.74 0.25 11.65
N SER A 167 -13.08 0.73 12.70
CA SER A 167 -13.48 1.86 13.54
C SER A 167 -14.08 2.99 12.71
N SER A 168 -14.90 3.87 13.30
CA SER A 168 -15.41 5.14 12.74
C SER A 168 -14.37 6.10 12.11
N LEU A 169 -13.10 5.70 12.06
CA LEU A 169 -11.96 6.27 11.36
C LEU A 169 -11.67 5.63 9.99
N SER A 170 -12.33 4.53 9.60
CA SER A 170 -12.12 3.86 8.33
C SER A 170 -12.67 4.73 7.20
N PHE A 171 -11.75 5.30 6.44
CA PHE A 171 -12.06 6.00 5.21
C PHE A 171 -12.65 4.99 4.21
N GLU A 172 -13.95 5.10 3.92
CA GLU A 172 -14.64 4.19 3.00
C GLU A 172 -14.33 4.57 1.55
N VAL A 173 -13.21 4.08 1.05
CA VAL A 173 -12.78 4.29 -0.34
C VAL A 173 -13.32 3.17 -1.20
N LYS A 174 -14.02 3.51 -2.28
CA LYS A 174 -14.39 2.53 -3.30
C LYS A 174 -13.19 2.23 -4.18
N LYS A 175 -13.20 1.07 -4.83
CA LYS A 175 -12.18 0.75 -5.83
C LYS A 175 -12.15 1.80 -6.93
N HIS A 176 -10.98 2.40 -7.14
CA HIS A 176 -10.75 3.43 -8.15
C HIS A 176 -11.00 2.88 -9.57
N ARG A 177 -11.74 3.62 -10.38
CA ARG A 177 -12.05 3.29 -11.78
C ARG A 177 -11.18 4.04 -12.78
N ASN A 178 -10.64 5.18 -12.37
CA ASN A 178 -9.80 6.06 -13.16
C ASN A 178 -8.78 6.78 -12.26
N GLN A 179 -7.86 7.51 -12.89
CA GLN A 179 -6.77 8.17 -12.18
C GLN A 179 -7.27 9.31 -11.29
N GLU A 180 -8.33 10.00 -11.71
CA GLU A 180 -8.93 11.11 -10.97
C GLU A 180 -9.50 10.64 -9.63
N GLU A 181 -10.24 9.52 -9.61
CA GLU A 181 -10.76 8.91 -8.39
C GLU A 181 -9.63 8.52 -7.44
N ARG A 182 -8.54 7.97 -7.96
CA ARG A 182 -7.37 7.59 -7.15
C ARG A 182 -6.65 8.81 -6.57
N CYS A 183 -6.43 9.85 -7.38
CA CYS A 183 -5.82 11.09 -6.92
C CYS A 183 -6.73 11.81 -5.90
N ALA A 184 -8.05 11.78 -6.09
CA ALA A 184 -9.01 12.34 -5.14
C ALA A 184 -8.99 11.59 -3.80
N ALA A 185 -8.90 10.26 -3.81
CA ALA A 185 -8.77 9.47 -2.58
C ALA A 185 -7.45 9.75 -1.86
N ALA A 186 -6.34 9.83 -2.61
CA ALA A 186 -5.04 10.25 -2.08
C ALA A 186 -5.09 11.64 -1.44
N HIS A 187 -5.82 12.58 -2.06
CA HIS A 187 -6.00 13.93 -1.53
C HIS A 187 -6.83 13.95 -0.24
N GLN A 188 -7.94 13.21 -0.18
CA GLN A 188 -8.75 13.11 1.04
C GLN A 188 -7.97 12.48 2.20
N LEU A 189 -7.10 11.51 1.88
CA LEU A 189 -6.17 10.93 2.84
C LEU A 189 -5.15 11.97 3.35
N LEU A 190 -4.63 12.86 2.48
CA LEU A 190 -3.77 13.97 2.90
C LEU A 190 -4.46 14.94 3.86
N GLU A 191 -5.66 15.41 3.52
CA GLU A 191 -6.42 16.37 4.31
C GLU A 191 -6.72 15.82 5.71
N ARG A 192 -7.01 14.52 5.81
CA ARG A 192 -7.46 13.90 7.07
C ARG A 192 -6.35 13.59 8.04
N PHE A 193 -5.15 13.25 7.56
CA PHE A 193 -4.04 12.81 8.39
C PHE A 193 -2.94 13.86 8.58
N SER A 194 -3.06 15.02 7.94
CA SER A 194 -2.14 16.16 8.06
C SER A 194 -0.67 15.74 7.97
N LEU A 195 -0.25 15.29 6.78
CA LEU A 195 1.16 14.94 6.56
C LEU A 195 2.08 16.15 6.71
N PRO A 196 3.31 15.96 7.25
CA PRO A 196 4.29 17.03 7.28
C PRO A 196 4.59 17.53 5.86
N PRO A 197 4.81 18.84 5.66
CA PRO A 197 5.03 19.44 4.33
C PRO A 197 6.28 18.90 3.62
N GLN A 198 7.20 18.26 4.36
CA GLN A 198 8.40 17.62 3.83
C GLN A 198 8.11 16.27 3.15
N CYS A 199 6.92 15.69 3.37
CA CYS A 199 6.50 14.46 2.70
C CYS A 199 5.76 14.78 1.41
N GLN A 200 6.34 14.38 0.27
CA GLN A 200 5.67 14.50 -1.01
C GLN A 200 4.73 13.31 -1.22
N VAL A 201 3.60 13.55 -1.88
CA VAL A 201 2.59 12.52 -2.15
C VAL A 201 2.29 12.41 -3.63
N VAL A 202 2.36 11.18 -4.11
CA VAL A 202 2.05 10.79 -5.48
C VAL A 202 1.09 9.62 -5.47
N ALA A 203 0.35 9.43 -6.55
CA ALA A 203 -0.47 8.25 -6.77
C ALA A 203 0.16 7.34 -7.82
N ASP A 204 0.11 6.02 -7.59
CA ASP A 204 0.45 5.04 -8.61
C ASP A 204 -0.53 5.15 -9.78
N ARG A 205 -0.08 4.79 -10.99
CA ARG A 205 -0.94 4.79 -12.17
C ARG A 205 -1.96 3.66 -12.10
N MET A 206 -3.07 3.82 -12.82
CA MET A 206 -4.13 2.80 -12.86
C MET A 206 -3.69 1.40 -13.33
N ASP A 207 -2.57 1.29 -14.04
CA ASP A 207 -1.94 0.00 -14.39
C ASP A 207 -1.20 -0.67 -13.22
N ASN A 208 -1.08 0.03 -12.08
CA ASN A 208 -0.41 -0.39 -10.85
C ASN A 208 1.06 -0.75 -11.06
N ASN A 209 1.74 -0.04 -11.96
CA ASN A 209 3.12 -0.34 -12.31
C ASN A 209 4.08 -0.23 -11.11
N ALA A 210 3.86 0.71 -10.17
CA ALA A 210 4.68 0.80 -8.98
C ALA A 210 4.42 -0.37 -8.01
N ASN A 211 3.15 -0.73 -7.80
CA ASN A 211 2.78 -1.92 -7.03
C ASN A 211 3.42 -3.21 -7.56
N VAL A 212 3.42 -3.39 -8.89
CA VAL A 212 4.02 -4.58 -9.51
C VAL A 212 5.54 -4.56 -9.39
N ALA A 213 6.19 -3.42 -9.67
CA ALA A 213 7.63 -3.32 -9.63
C ALA A 213 8.18 -3.53 -8.21
N TYR A 214 7.51 -2.95 -7.20
CA TYR A 214 7.92 -3.01 -5.80
C TYR A 214 7.29 -4.16 -5.02
N GLY A 215 6.39 -4.95 -5.62
CA GLY A 215 5.72 -6.09 -5.00
C GLY A 215 4.80 -5.72 -3.84
N VAL A 216 4.07 -4.61 -3.98
CA VAL A 216 3.24 -4.04 -2.91
C VAL A 216 1.79 -4.46 -3.06
N ALA A 217 1.26 -5.14 -2.04
CA ALA A 217 -0.13 -5.60 -2.02
C ALA A 217 -1.00 -4.88 -0.98
N PHE A 218 -0.39 -4.24 0.01
CA PHE A 218 -1.05 -3.54 1.10
C PHE A 218 -0.23 -2.31 1.45
N GLU A 219 0.98 -2.57 1.95
CA GLU A 219 1.94 -1.55 2.32
C GLU A 219 3.34 -2.12 2.23
N ARG A 220 4.30 -1.24 1.96
CA ARG A 220 5.73 -1.54 1.94
C ARG A 220 6.49 -0.25 2.09
N VAL A 221 7.63 -0.31 2.74
CA VAL A 221 8.59 0.79 2.78
C VAL A 221 9.90 0.33 2.13
N CYS A 222 10.54 1.20 1.37
CA CYS A 222 11.90 0.99 0.89
C CYS A 222 12.72 2.29 1.03
N ILE A 223 14.04 2.15 1.02
CA ILE A 223 14.96 3.27 0.98
C ILE A 223 15.74 3.18 -0.32
N VAL A 224 15.68 4.26 -1.10
CA VAL A 224 16.47 4.43 -2.32
C VAL A 224 17.61 5.38 -2.01
N GLN A 225 18.84 4.98 -2.30
CA GLN A 225 20.01 5.84 -2.20
C GLN A 225 20.87 5.68 -3.45
N ARG A 226 21.23 6.80 -4.09
CA ARG A 226 21.98 6.80 -5.35
C ARG A 226 21.35 5.89 -6.42
N GLN A 227 20.02 5.98 -6.54
CA GLN A 227 19.18 5.18 -7.43
C GLN A 227 19.20 3.66 -7.19
N LYS A 228 19.74 3.20 -6.06
CA LYS A 228 19.76 1.79 -5.66
C LYS A 228 18.93 1.55 -4.42
N ILE A 229 18.45 0.32 -4.28
CA ILE A 229 17.68 -0.10 -3.10
C ILE A 229 18.64 -0.36 -1.95
N ALA A 230 18.71 0.59 -1.02
CA ALA A 230 19.48 0.46 0.21
C ALA A 230 18.75 -0.37 1.27
N TYR A 231 17.41 -0.33 1.26
CA TYR A 231 16.57 -1.13 2.13
C TYR A 231 15.25 -1.48 1.42
N LEU A 232 14.77 -2.70 1.65
CA LEU A 232 13.48 -3.18 1.15
C LEU A 232 12.73 -3.88 2.27
N GLY A 233 11.65 -3.26 2.75
CA GLY A 233 10.79 -3.83 3.77
C GLY A 233 10.06 -5.08 3.28
N GLY A 234 9.67 -5.91 4.24
CA GLY A 234 8.95 -7.15 3.97
C GLY A 234 7.56 -6.95 3.37
N LYS A 235 6.86 -8.06 3.10
CA LYS A 235 5.46 -8.04 2.64
C LYS A 235 4.53 -7.55 3.76
N GLY A 236 3.92 -6.39 3.57
CA GLY A 236 2.85 -5.91 4.45
C GLY A 236 1.61 -6.81 4.44
N PRO A 237 0.74 -6.70 5.45
CA PRO A 237 0.90 -5.81 6.62
C PRO A 237 1.82 -6.40 7.71
N PHE A 238 2.03 -7.73 7.75
CA PHE A 238 2.69 -8.38 8.88
C PHE A 238 4.20 -8.09 9.00
N CYS A 239 4.87 -7.83 7.87
CA CYS A 239 6.31 -7.52 7.85
C CYS A 239 6.57 -6.02 7.58
N TYR A 240 5.56 -5.17 7.74
CA TYR A 240 5.76 -3.73 7.66
C TYR A 240 6.30 -3.22 9.01
N ASN A 241 7.58 -2.83 9.01
CA ASN A 241 8.25 -2.39 10.22
C ASN A 241 9.05 -1.11 9.96
N LEU A 242 8.57 0.01 10.49
CA LEU A 242 9.27 1.29 10.39
C LEU A 242 10.47 1.39 11.35
N GLN A 243 10.61 0.51 12.35
CA GLN A 243 11.80 0.52 13.22
C GLN A 243 13.06 0.10 12.43
N GLU A 244 12.92 -0.79 11.45
CA GLU A 244 14.03 -1.19 10.59
C GLU A 244 14.53 -0.05 9.69
N VAL A 245 13.69 0.96 9.43
CA VAL A 245 14.05 2.14 8.64
C VAL A 245 14.84 3.17 9.47
N ARG A 246 14.76 3.08 10.81
CA ARG A 246 15.42 4.02 11.73
C ARG A 246 16.90 3.73 11.96
N HIS A 247 17.37 2.55 11.59
CA HIS A 247 18.73 2.05 11.82
C HIS A 247 19.50 1.92 10.52
#